data_AF-A0A8B8KWA5-F1
#
_entry.id   AF-A0A8B8KWA5-F1
#
_cell.length_a   1.000
_cell.length_b   1.000
_cell.length_c   1.000
_cell.angle_alpha   90.00
_cell.angle_beta   90.00
_cell.angle_gamma   90.00
#
_symmetry.space_group_name_H-M   'P 1'
#
loop_
_entity.id
_entity.type
_entity.pdbx_description
1 polymer ?
#
loop_
_entity_poly.entity_id
_entity_poly.type
_entity_poly.pdbx_seq_one_letter_code
_entity_poly.pdbx_strand_id
1 'polypeptide(L)'
;MASSSQQSKVINPGPEDPSLLRFQSIHVSEHIWDGRDYPTLRVRKSPNIPGGLEGIPEEIIPHMELAGFVGVANLSKLPVDVGLITALVERWRPETHTFHMPPGECTITLQDVAIILGLCIDGRPVIAPTGGDWAQIVEDSLGMRPGSEAFVGSFLKMSWLDEHFTYIAMHNQTPLQITQFAVAYILRLIGGFMLPDHSSSRVSVRYLPLLEDFELTGQYS
;
A
#
# COMPACT_ATOMS: atom_id res chain seq x y z
N MET A 1 -9.73 37.75 -52.60
CA MET A 1 -10.46 37.22 -51.43
C MET A 1 -10.38 35.71 -51.46
N ALA A 2 -9.39 35.13 -50.76
CA ALA A 2 -9.30 33.69 -50.57
C ALA A 2 -9.92 33.40 -49.19
N SER A 3 -11.11 32.82 -49.18
CA SER A 3 -11.79 32.39 -47.97
C SER A 3 -11.11 31.13 -47.47
N SER A 4 -10.29 31.26 -46.43
CA SER A 4 -9.72 30.11 -45.71
C SER A 4 -10.83 29.49 -44.89
N SER A 5 -11.39 28.37 -45.38
CA SER A 5 -12.33 27.56 -44.62
C SER A 5 -11.59 27.00 -43.40
N GLN A 6 -11.87 27.54 -42.22
CA GLN A 6 -11.52 26.88 -40.96
C GLN A 6 -12.30 25.55 -40.92
N GLN A 7 -11.67 24.47 -41.35
CA GLN A 7 -12.11 23.12 -40.97
C GLN A 7 -12.03 23.06 -39.45
N SER A 8 -13.18 23.03 -38.79
CA SER A 8 -13.27 22.67 -37.37
C SER A 8 -12.62 21.31 -37.23
N LYS A 9 -11.40 21.27 -36.68
CA LYS A 9 -10.72 20.01 -36.39
C LYS A 9 -11.62 19.29 -35.40
N VAL A 10 -12.31 18.25 -35.87
CA VAL A 10 -13.09 17.38 -34.99
C VAL A 10 -12.06 16.70 -34.10
N ILE A 11 -11.96 17.19 -32.86
CA ILE A 11 -11.09 16.57 -31.86
C ILE A 11 -11.80 15.27 -31.50
N ASN A 12 -11.26 14.16 -32.01
CA ASN A 12 -11.72 12.84 -31.60
C ASN A 12 -11.02 12.53 -30.27
N PRO A 13 -11.76 12.43 -29.16
CA PRO A 13 -11.18 12.19 -27.82
C PRO A 13 -10.68 10.75 -27.65
N GLY A 14 -11.08 9.85 -28.54
CA GLY A 14 -10.76 8.44 -28.52
C GLY A 14 -9.49 8.10 -29.30
N PRO A 15 -9.02 6.84 -29.19
CA PRO A 15 -7.90 6.35 -29.99
C PRO A 15 -8.20 6.45 -31.49
N GLU A 16 -7.18 6.77 -32.30
CA GLU A 16 -7.30 6.72 -33.76
C GLU A 16 -7.60 5.30 -34.26
N ASP A 17 -7.04 4.30 -33.58
CA ASP A 17 -7.33 2.88 -33.80
C ASP A 17 -8.06 2.27 -32.60
N PRO A 18 -9.37 2.00 -32.71
CA PRO A 18 -10.16 1.41 -31.64
C PRO A 18 -9.82 -0.06 -31.36
N SER A 19 -9.00 -0.72 -32.18
CA SER A 19 -8.58 -2.11 -31.96
C SER A 19 -7.51 -2.27 -30.88
N LEU A 20 -6.79 -1.18 -30.55
CA LEU A 20 -5.72 -1.15 -29.56
C LEU A 20 -6.24 -0.94 -28.14
N LEU A 21 -7.15 0.02 -27.92
CA LEU A 21 -7.78 0.29 -26.62
C LEU A 21 -9.17 -0.34 -26.55
N ARG A 22 -9.19 -1.66 -26.38
CA ARG A 22 -10.41 -2.48 -26.48
C ARG A 22 -11.44 -2.19 -25.39
N PHE A 23 -11.03 -1.60 -24.27
CA PHE A 23 -11.91 -1.21 -23.17
C PHE A 23 -12.34 0.26 -23.22
N GLN A 24 -12.05 1.00 -24.30
CA GLN A 24 -12.43 2.41 -24.42
C GLN A 24 -13.93 2.64 -24.16
N SER A 25 -14.81 1.79 -24.69
CA SER A 25 -16.28 1.95 -24.55
C SER A 25 -16.80 1.91 -23.11
N ILE A 26 -16.05 1.30 -22.19
CA ILE A 26 -16.36 1.19 -20.76
C ILE A 26 -15.42 2.03 -19.89
N HIS A 27 -14.46 2.73 -20.52
CA HIS A 27 -13.47 3.51 -19.82
C HIS A 27 -14.07 4.85 -19.35
N VAL A 28 -13.64 5.31 -18.19
CA VAL A 28 -14.18 6.53 -17.55
C VAL A 28 -14.00 7.78 -18.42
N SER A 29 -12.95 7.85 -19.23
CA SER A 29 -12.75 8.97 -20.18
C SER A 29 -13.89 9.09 -21.20
N GLU A 30 -14.46 7.96 -21.65
CA GLU A 30 -15.58 7.95 -22.59
C GLU A 30 -16.85 8.48 -21.92
N HIS A 31 -17.08 8.09 -20.66
CA HIS A 31 -18.20 8.60 -19.88
C HIS A 31 -18.10 10.11 -19.64
N ILE A 32 -16.92 10.60 -19.26
CA ILE A 32 -16.67 12.03 -19.05
C ILE A 32 -16.94 12.82 -20.33
N TRP A 33 -16.47 12.32 -21.49
CA TRP A 33 -16.66 12.99 -22.77
C TRP A 33 -18.13 13.06 -23.20
N ASP A 34 -18.86 11.96 -23.03
CA ASP A 34 -20.28 11.88 -23.39
C ASP A 34 -21.20 12.56 -22.37
N GLY A 35 -20.64 13.12 -21.28
CA GLY A 35 -21.41 13.67 -20.16
C GLY A 35 -22.27 12.61 -19.44
N ARG A 36 -21.85 11.34 -19.50
CA ARG A 36 -22.49 10.22 -18.80
C ARG A 36 -22.05 10.20 -17.34
N ASP A 37 -22.97 9.83 -16.45
CA ASP A 37 -22.63 9.54 -15.07
C ASP A 37 -21.61 8.38 -15.02
N TYR A 38 -20.60 8.51 -14.15
CA TYR A 38 -19.61 7.48 -13.92
C TYR A 38 -19.42 7.23 -12.43
N PRO A 39 -19.00 6.01 -12.03
CA PRO A 39 -18.79 5.71 -10.61
C PRO A 39 -17.71 6.61 -10.02
N THR A 40 -18.05 7.36 -8.97
CA THR A 40 -17.06 8.10 -8.20
C THR A 40 -16.17 7.13 -7.44
N LEU A 41 -14.85 7.27 -7.60
CA LEU A 41 -13.89 6.45 -6.88
C LEU A 41 -13.95 6.76 -5.40
N ARG A 42 -14.24 5.73 -4.60
CA ARG A 42 -14.12 5.82 -3.16
C ARG A 42 -12.68 5.49 -2.76
N VAL A 43 -11.86 6.52 -2.63
CA VAL A 43 -10.53 6.36 -2.08
C VAL A 43 -10.65 6.16 -0.57
N ARG A 44 -9.98 5.13 -0.05
CA ARG A 44 -9.87 4.87 1.38
C ARG A 44 -8.40 4.82 1.75
N LYS A 45 -8.05 5.51 2.82
CA LYS A 45 -6.81 5.29 3.56
C LYS A 45 -7.17 4.46 4.77
N SER A 46 -6.31 3.52 5.20
CA SER A 46 -6.48 2.91 6.51
C SER A 46 -6.53 4.04 7.56
N PRO A 47 -7.61 4.12 8.36
CA PRO A 47 -7.97 5.36 9.04
C PRO A 47 -7.04 5.75 10.19
N ASN A 48 -6.24 4.84 10.75
CA ASN A 48 -5.56 5.11 12.00
C ASN A 48 -4.13 4.58 11.99
N ILE A 49 -3.18 5.49 11.81
CA ILE A 49 -1.99 5.46 12.65
C ILE A 49 -2.49 6.02 14.00
N PRO A 50 -2.59 5.21 15.07
CA PRO A 50 -3.04 5.69 16.37
C PRO A 50 -2.24 6.92 16.83
N GLY A 51 -2.89 7.82 17.60
CA GLY A 51 -2.18 8.93 18.24
C GLY A 51 -1.06 8.40 19.11
N GLY A 52 0.19 8.72 18.75
CA GLY A 52 1.40 8.11 19.30
C GLY A 52 2.35 7.53 18.25
N LEU A 53 1.90 7.34 17.00
CA LEU A 53 2.70 6.82 15.89
C LEU A 53 2.82 7.84 14.71
N GLU A 54 2.68 9.13 14.99
CA GLU A 54 2.81 10.22 13.98
C GLU A 54 4.15 10.17 13.21
N GLY A 55 5.17 9.58 13.84
CA GLY A 55 6.48 9.31 13.28
C GLY A 55 6.87 7.83 13.38
N ILE A 56 8.08 7.53 12.89
CA ILE A 56 8.79 6.32 13.32
C ILE A 56 9.43 6.70 14.65
N PRO A 57 9.15 6.01 15.77
CA PRO A 57 9.85 6.27 17.02
C PRO A 57 11.36 6.05 16.86
N GLU A 58 12.17 6.92 17.49
CA GLU A 58 13.63 6.91 17.34
C GLU A 58 14.24 5.57 17.73
N GLU A 59 13.66 4.92 18.75
CA GLU A 59 14.17 3.67 19.30
C GLU A 59 14.08 2.49 18.32
N ILE A 60 13.14 2.52 17.35
CA ILE A 60 12.98 1.45 16.36
C ILE A 60 13.57 1.78 14.98
N ILE A 61 14.10 3.01 14.78
CA ILE A 61 14.71 3.39 13.50
C ILE A 61 15.75 2.36 13.03
N PRO A 62 16.67 1.85 13.88
CA PRO A 62 17.65 0.85 13.44
C PRO A 62 16.99 -0.43 12.88
N HIS A 63 15.92 -0.92 13.52
CA HIS A 63 15.18 -2.09 13.04
C HIS A 63 14.48 -1.80 11.71
N MET A 64 13.90 -0.61 11.57
CA MET A 64 13.22 -0.16 10.35
C MET A 64 14.18 -0.03 9.17
N GLU A 65 15.40 0.45 9.41
CA GLU A 65 16.47 0.56 8.41
C GLU A 65 16.93 -0.82 7.94
N LEU A 66 17.22 -1.73 8.88
CA LEU A 66 17.62 -3.11 8.55
C LEU A 66 16.54 -3.83 7.74
N ALA A 67 15.27 -3.65 8.12
CA ALA A 67 14.13 -4.26 7.44
C ALA A 67 13.80 -3.62 6.08
N GLY A 68 14.32 -2.44 5.76
CA GLY A 68 13.96 -1.67 4.57
C GLY A 68 12.60 -0.95 4.64
N PHE A 69 12.00 -0.81 5.82
CA PHE A 69 10.62 -0.29 5.98
C PHE A 69 10.54 1.23 6.22
N VAL A 70 11.67 1.95 6.27
CA VAL A 70 11.67 3.41 6.47
C VAL A 70 10.91 4.14 5.36
N GLY A 71 11.11 3.76 4.09
CA GLY A 71 10.42 4.37 2.94
C GLY A 71 8.91 4.16 3.02
N VAL A 72 8.48 2.92 3.25
CA VAL A 72 7.07 2.54 3.46
C VAL A 72 6.42 3.34 4.58
N ALA A 73 7.09 3.45 5.74
CA ALA A 73 6.59 4.17 6.90
C ALA A 73 6.46 5.68 6.65
N ASN A 74 7.33 6.26 5.82
CA ASN A 74 7.23 7.67 5.45
C ASN A 74 6.11 7.92 4.44
N LEU A 75 5.95 7.02 3.46
CA LEU A 75 4.85 7.11 2.49
C LEU A 75 3.48 6.93 3.13
N SER A 76 3.35 6.05 4.13
CA SER A 76 2.07 5.82 4.81
C SER A 76 1.53 7.08 5.51
N LYS A 77 2.39 8.08 5.78
CA LYS A 77 2.01 9.35 6.39
C LYS A 77 1.47 10.36 5.38
N LEU A 78 1.77 10.20 4.09
CA LEU A 78 1.36 11.17 3.08
C LEU A 78 -0.18 11.30 3.04
N PRO A 79 -0.70 12.54 2.98
CA PRO A 79 -2.12 12.74 2.80
C PRO A 79 -2.56 12.18 1.46
N VAL A 80 -3.77 11.63 1.42
CA VAL A 80 -4.34 11.06 0.21
C VAL A 80 -5.05 12.17 -0.55
N ASP A 81 -4.53 12.51 -1.73
CA ASP A 81 -5.18 13.43 -2.66
C ASP A 81 -6.15 12.66 -3.57
N VAL A 82 -7.44 12.75 -3.21
CA VAL A 82 -8.52 12.08 -3.95
C VAL A 82 -8.63 12.62 -5.37
N GLY A 83 -8.37 13.92 -5.59
CA GLY A 83 -8.43 14.54 -6.89
C GLY A 83 -7.33 14.02 -7.81
N LEU A 84 -6.09 13.96 -7.30
CA LEU A 84 -4.95 13.40 -8.03
C LEU A 84 -5.16 11.91 -8.35
N ILE A 85 -5.59 11.11 -7.38
CA ILE A 85 -5.86 9.68 -7.60
C ILE A 85 -6.96 9.50 -8.66
N THR A 86 -8.02 10.29 -8.58
CA THR A 86 -9.10 10.22 -9.57
C THR A 86 -8.58 10.58 -10.96
N ALA A 87 -7.80 11.66 -11.09
CA ALA A 87 -7.20 12.06 -12.35
C ALA A 87 -6.24 11.00 -12.93
N LEU A 88 -5.50 10.28 -12.08
CA LEU A 88 -4.62 9.18 -12.48
C LEU A 88 -5.42 7.97 -12.94
N VAL A 89 -6.46 7.58 -12.20
CA VAL A 89 -7.33 6.45 -12.59
C VAL A 89 -8.08 6.76 -13.90
N GLU A 90 -8.47 8.01 -14.11
CA GLU A 90 -9.05 8.48 -15.38
C GLU A 90 -8.11 8.39 -16.58
N ARG A 91 -6.79 8.29 -16.33
CA ARG A 91 -5.76 8.18 -17.36
C ARG A 91 -5.14 6.79 -17.44
N TRP A 92 -5.48 5.90 -16.50
CA TRP A 92 -4.94 4.55 -16.44
C TRP A 92 -5.57 3.66 -17.52
N ARG A 93 -4.74 3.03 -18.34
CA ARG A 93 -5.16 2.03 -19.32
C ARG A 93 -4.86 0.62 -18.81
N PRO A 94 -5.88 -0.15 -18.43
CA PRO A 94 -5.68 -1.52 -17.98
C PRO A 94 -5.17 -2.45 -19.10
N GLU A 95 -5.37 -2.10 -20.38
CA GLU A 95 -4.88 -2.89 -21.52
C GLU A 95 -3.35 -2.90 -21.65
N THR A 96 -2.71 -1.77 -21.37
CA THR A 96 -1.25 -1.56 -21.54
C THR A 96 -0.52 -1.47 -20.21
N HIS A 97 -1.26 -1.34 -19.09
CA HIS A 97 -0.72 -1.02 -17.77
C HIS A 97 0.07 0.31 -17.75
N THR A 98 -0.40 1.30 -18.49
CA THR A 98 0.21 2.64 -18.60
C THR A 98 -0.78 3.76 -18.33
N PHE A 99 -0.29 4.91 -17.87
CA PHE A 99 -1.06 6.15 -17.82
C PHE A 99 -0.93 6.89 -19.15
N HIS A 100 -2.05 7.33 -19.70
CA HIS A 100 -2.08 8.18 -20.89
C HIS A 100 -2.12 9.65 -20.46
N MET A 101 -0.97 10.30 -20.50
CA MET A 101 -0.77 11.70 -20.11
C MET A 101 -0.66 12.58 -21.37
N PRO A 102 -0.83 13.92 -21.27
CA PRO A 102 -0.65 14.81 -22.44
C PRO A 102 0.68 14.64 -23.20
N PRO A 103 1.82 14.36 -22.53
CA PRO A 103 3.09 14.09 -23.22
C PRO A 103 3.20 12.70 -23.88
N GLY A 104 2.29 11.77 -23.57
CA GLY A 104 2.35 10.39 -24.03
C GLY A 104 2.04 9.35 -22.94
N GLU A 105 2.43 8.11 -23.20
CA GLU A 105 2.28 7.01 -22.24
C GLU A 105 3.34 7.07 -21.13
N CYS A 106 2.93 6.77 -19.90
CA CYS A 106 3.78 6.72 -18.72
C CYS A 106 3.56 5.37 -18.01
N THR A 107 4.60 4.57 -17.92
CA THR A 107 4.59 3.25 -17.27
C THR A 107 5.26 3.34 -15.91
N ILE A 108 4.69 2.68 -14.89
CA ILE A 108 5.37 2.46 -13.61
C ILE A 108 6.24 1.20 -13.75
N THR A 109 7.53 1.32 -13.50
CA THR A 109 8.48 0.20 -13.51
C THR A 109 8.73 -0.32 -12.10
N LEU A 110 9.33 -1.51 -11.99
CA LEU A 110 9.76 -2.02 -10.68
C LEU A 110 10.82 -1.13 -10.04
N GLN A 111 11.68 -0.47 -10.82
CA GLN A 111 12.65 0.49 -10.31
C GLN A 111 11.96 1.69 -9.66
N ASP A 112 10.88 2.20 -10.25
CA ASP A 112 10.09 3.27 -9.64
C ASP A 112 9.49 2.81 -8.30
N VAL A 113 8.95 1.58 -8.25
CA VAL A 113 8.42 0.98 -7.02
C VAL A 113 9.50 0.85 -5.95
N ALA A 114 10.71 0.40 -6.32
CA ALA A 114 11.85 0.29 -5.41
C ALA A 114 12.24 1.66 -4.83
N ILE A 115 12.33 2.69 -5.68
CA ILE A 115 12.70 4.04 -5.25
C ILE A 115 11.61 4.65 -4.36
N ILE A 116 10.34 4.47 -4.72
CA ILE A 116 9.21 5.01 -3.98
C ILE A 116 9.11 4.32 -2.61
N LEU A 117 9.04 3.00 -2.56
CA LEU A 117 8.82 2.24 -1.32
C LEU A 117 10.08 2.06 -0.47
N GLY A 118 11.26 2.08 -1.09
CA GLY A 118 12.53 1.72 -0.45
C GLY A 118 12.74 0.21 -0.25
N LEU A 119 11.89 -0.63 -0.85
CA LEU A 119 11.96 -2.09 -0.73
C LEU A 119 12.82 -2.70 -1.85
N CYS A 120 13.46 -3.83 -1.56
CA CYS A 120 14.22 -4.61 -2.54
C CYS A 120 13.27 -5.21 -3.59
N ILE A 121 13.71 -5.25 -4.85
CA ILE A 121 12.93 -5.79 -5.99
C ILE A 121 13.59 -7.01 -6.65
N ASP A 122 14.83 -7.32 -6.25
CA ASP A 122 15.67 -8.39 -6.78
C ASP A 122 16.18 -9.30 -5.64
N GLY A 123 15.33 -9.49 -4.64
CA GLY A 123 15.63 -10.19 -3.39
C GLY A 123 15.10 -11.62 -3.33
N ARG A 124 14.96 -12.12 -2.10
CA ARG A 124 14.38 -13.42 -1.79
C ARG A 124 12.85 -13.34 -1.92
N PRO A 125 12.19 -14.38 -2.41
CA PRO A 125 10.73 -14.39 -2.46
C PRO A 125 10.13 -14.41 -1.05
N VAL A 126 9.07 -13.63 -0.85
CA VAL A 126 8.24 -13.67 0.36
C VAL A 126 7.40 -14.95 0.39
N ILE A 127 7.79 -15.93 1.19
CA ILE A 127 7.07 -17.21 1.35
C ILE A 127 6.56 -17.32 2.79
N ALA A 128 5.27 -17.10 2.98
CA ALA A 128 4.63 -17.15 4.29
C ALA A 128 3.94 -18.50 4.55
N PRO A 129 3.99 -19.03 5.80
CA PRO A 129 3.27 -20.24 6.17
C PRO A 129 1.76 -20.13 5.96
N THR A 130 1.11 -21.24 5.59
CA THR A 130 -0.36 -21.31 5.38
C THR A 130 -1.12 -21.91 6.56
N GLY A 131 -0.43 -22.38 7.59
CA GLY A 131 -1.02 -23.00 8.79
C GLY A 131 -0.09 -22.93 10.00
N GLY A 132 -0.62 -23.20 11.18
CA GLY A 132 0.11 -23.16 12.45
C GLY A 132 -0.76 -22.67 13.61
N ASP A 133 -0.20 -22.67 14.82
CA ASP A 133 -0.81 -21.97 15.95
C ASP A 133 -0.53 -20.47 15.83
N TRP A 134 -1.49 -19.75 15.27
CA TRP A 134 -1.40 -18.31 15.05
C TRP A 134 -1.23 -17.52 16.35
N ALA A 135 -1.81 -17.98 17.46
CA ALA A 135 -1.65 -17.31 18.75
C ALA A 135 -0.23 -17.50 19.30
N GLN A 136 0.35 -18.68 19.11
CA GLN A 136 1.76 -18.93 19.46
C GLN A 136 2.71 -18.07 18.63
N ILE A 137 2.50 -17.98 17.32
CA ILE A 137 3.35 -17.14 16.46
C ILE A 137 3.32 -15.67 16.91
N VAL A 138 2.14 -15.16 17.29
CA VAL A 138 2.05 -13.80 17.83
C VAL A 138 2.75 -13.68 19.18
N GLU A 139 2.60 -14.66 20.06
CA GLU A 139 3.30 -14.68 21.35
C GLU A 139 4.83 -14.72 21.19
N ASP A 140 5.33 -15.54 20.27
CA ASP A 140 6.76 -15.67 20.01
C ASP A 140 7.36 -14.37 19.44
N SER A 141 6.67 -13.73 18.50
CA SER A 141 7.17 -12.51 17.86
C SER A 141 6.91 -11.23 18.66
N LEU A 142 5.82 -11.14 19.41
CA LEU A 142 5.37 -9.93 20.10
C LEU A 142 5.39 -10.02 21.64
N GLY A 143 5.67 -11.21 22.20
CA GLY A 143 5.75 -11.42 23.66
C GLY A 143 4.39 -11.46 24.37
N MET A 144 3.27 -11.41 23.64
CA MET A 144 1.93 -11.44 24.20
C MET A 144 1.04 -12.36 23.38
N ARG A 145 0.38 -13.31 24.07
CA ARG A 145 -0.56 -14.23 23.44
C ARG A 145 -1.96 -13.59 23.31
N PRO A 146 -2.47 -13.36 22.09
CA PRO A 146 -3.83 -12.86 21.93
C PRO A 146 -4.86 -13.95 22.25
N GLY A 147 -6.00 -13.54 22.81
CA GLY A 147 -7.16 -14.43 22.93
C GLY A 147 -7.79 -14.74 21.58
N SER A 148 -8.61 -15.79 21.52
CA SER A 148 -9.27 -16.24 20.29
C SER A 148 -10.15 -15.16 19.63
N GLU A 149 -10.69 -14.24 20.43
CA GLU A 149 -11.51 -13.10 20.01
C GLU A 149 -10.71 -12.03 19.25
N ALA A 150 -9.39 -12.00 19.38
CA ALA A 150 -8.51 -11.11 18.63
C ALA A 150 -8.34 -11.54 17.16
N PHE A 151 -8.78 -12.76 16.81
CA PHE A 151 -8.57 -13.36 15.49
C PHE A 151 -9.85 -13.49 14.67
N VAL A 152 -9.66 -13.46 13.34
CA VAL A 152 -10.61 -14.02 12.38
C VAL A 152 -9.81 -14.87 11.38
N GLY A 153 -9.82 -16.18 11.57
CA GLY A 153 -8.91 -17.09 10.85
C GLY A 153 -7.46 -16.80 11.19
N SER A 154 -6.60 -16.63 10.17
CA SER A 154 -5.18 -16.28 10.32
C SER A 154 -4.90 -14.77 10.38
N PHE A 155 -5.94 -13.97 10.65
CA PHE A 155 -5.86 -12.51 10.69
C PHE A 155 -6.07 -12.00 12.11
N LEU A 156 -5.12 -11.20 12.59
CA LEU A 156 -5.18 -10.48 13.85
C LEU A 156 -5.87 -9.12 13.63
N LYS A 157 -6.73 -8.71 14.56
CA LYS A 157 -7.39 -7.40 14.52
C LYS A 157 -6.36 -6.28 14.74
N MET A 158 -6.43 -5.22 13.93
CA MET A 158 -5.62 -4.01 14.12
C MET A 158 -5.89 -3.36 15.48
N SER A 159 -7.14 -3.42 15.97
CA SER A 159 -7.50 -2.91 17.30
C SER A 159 -6.71 -3.58 18.43
N TRP A 160 -6.33 -4.86 18.28
CA TRP A 160 -5.51 -5.55 19.27
C TRP A 160 -4.08 -5.00 19.25
N LEU A 161 -3.50 -4.77 18.07
CA LEU A 161 -2.20 -4.11 17.94
C LEU A 161 -2.24 -2.69 18.50
N ASP A 162 -3.33 -1.95 18.30
CA ASP A 162 -3.47 -0.58 18.78
C ASP A 162 -3.62 -0.52 20.31
N GLU A 163 -4.32 -1.48 20.90
CA GLU A 163 -4.44 -1.59 22.36
C GLU A 163 -3.08 -1.85 23.04
N HIS A 164 -2.21 -2.66 22.42
CA HIS A 164 -0.98 -3.15 23.06
C HIS A 164 0.31 -2.47 22.57
N PHE A 165 0.34 -1.95 21.34
CA PHE A 165 1.53 -1.43 20.65
C PHE A 165 1.29 -0.05 20.02
N THR A 166 0.73 0.89 20.78
CA THR A 166 0.59 2.30 20.36
C THR A 166 1.72 3.18 20.89
N TYR A 167 2.09 3.02 22.16
CA TYR A 167 3.05 3.91 22.82
C TYR A 167 4.38 3.20 23.08
N ILE A 168 5.45 3.65 22.42
CA ILE A 168 6.77 3.04 22.59
C ILE A 168 7.32 3.18 24.02
N ALA A 169 6.87 4.20 24.76
CA ALA A 169 7.22 4.40 26.17
C ALA A 169 6.84 3.21 27.08
N MET A 170 5.92 2.34 26.63
CA MET A 170 5.57 1.10 27.34
C MET A 170 6.49 -0.07 27.01
N HIS A 171 7.34 0.06 25.98
CA HIS A 171 8.15 -1.01 25.38
C HIS A 171 9.62 -0.63 25.21
N ASN A 172 10.11 0.41 25.90
CA ASN A 172 11.48 0.90 25.76
C ASN A 172 12.39 0.56 26.96
N GLN A 173 11.99 -0.41 27.80
CA GLN A 173 12.78 -0.78 28.98
C GLN A 173 13.87 -1.81 28.66
N THR A 174 13.67 -2.63 27.62
CA THR A 174 14.62 -3.67 27.20
C THR A 174 14.76 -3.72 25.68
N PRO A 175 15.92 -4.17 25.14
CA PRO A 175 16.08 -4.33 23.70
C PRO A 175 15.03 -5.25 23.06
N LEU A 176 14.62 -6.31 23.77
CA LEU A 176 13.59 -7.23 23.30
C LEU A 176 12.24 -6.54 23.10
N GLN A 177 11.81 -5.70 24.04
CA GLN A 177 10.55 -4.95 23.91
C GLN A 177 10.59 -3.97 22.73
N ILE A 178 11.72 -3.31 22.50
CA ILE A 178 11.91 -2.40 21.35
C ILE A 178 11.78 -3.19 20.04
N THR A 179 12.40 -4.38 19.97
CA THR A 179 12.26 -5.28 18.81
C THR A 179 10.81 -5.72 18.62
N GLN A 180 10.11 -6.17 19.67
CA GLN A 180 8.69 -6.56 19.59
C GLN A 180 7.82 -5.39 19.11
N PHE A 181 8.08 -4.17 19.58
CA PHE A 181 7.40 -2.97 19.12
C PHE A 181 7.68 -2.69 17.63
N ALA A 182 8.94 -2.83 17.18
CA ALA A 182 9.31 -2.69 15.78
C ALA A 182 8.58 -3.71 14.88
N VAL A 183 8.51 -4.98 15.30
CA VAL A 183 7.76 -6.04 14.60
C VAL A 183 6.28 -5.67 14.50
N ALA A 184 5.66 -5.22 15.59
CA ALA A 184 4.26 -4.78 15.59
C ALA A 184 4.04 -3.56 14.69
N TYR A 185 4.99 -2.62 14.63
CA TYR A 185 4.95 -1.45 13.76
C TYR A 185 5.00 -1.85 12.29
N ILE A 186 5.94 -2.72 11.90
CA ILE A 186 6.05 -3.24 10.53
C ILE A 186 4.81 -4.04 10.15
N LEU A 187 4.29 -4.90 11.03
CA LEU A 187 3.08 -5.66 10.78
C LEU A 187 1.88 -4.74 10.49
N ARG A 188 1.77 -3.62 11.22
CA ARG A 188 0.75 -2.60 10.95
C ARG A 188 0.92 -1.95 9.58
N LEU A 189 2.14 -1.66 9.13
CA LEU A 189 2.40 -1.16 7.77
C LEU A 189 1.99 -2.18 6.71
N ILE A 190 2.31 -3.46 6.92
CA ILE A 190 1.94 -4.53 6.00
C ILE A 190 0.41 -4.60 5.86
N GLY A 191 -0.35 -4.69 6.95
CA GLY A 191 -1.80 -4.84 6.87
C GLY A 191 -2.59 -3.54 6.64
N GLY A 192 -2.01 -2.39 6.96
CA GLY A 192 -2.69 -1.09 6.88
C GLY A 192 -2.37 -0.31 5.61
N PHE A 193 -1.20 -0.54 5.01
CA PHE A 193 -0.72 0.24 3.87
C PHE A 193 -0.37 -0.63 2.67
N MET A 194 0.45 -1.68 2.84
CA MET A 194 0.95 -2.45 1.70
C MET A 194 -0.06 -3.47 1.16
N LEU A 195 -0.66 -4.26 2.05
CA LEU A 195 -1.55 -5.37 1.74
C LEU A 195 -2.89 -5.23 2.50
N PRO A 196 -3.57 -4.07 2.42
CA PRO A 196 -4.82 -3.87 3.13
C PRO A 196 -5.93 -4.74 2.53
N ASP A 197 -6.74 -5.33 3.41
CA ASP A 197 -8.03 -5.88 3.00
C ASP A 197 -9.08 -4.77 2.85
N HIS A 198 -10.28 -5.11 2.36
CA HIS A 198 -11.39 -4.15 2.19
C HIS A 198 -11.79 -3.38 3.46
N SER A 199 -11.49 -3.93 4.63
CA SER A 199 -11.79 -3.34 5.94
C SER A 199 -10.62 -2.53 6.51
N SER A 200 -9.39 -2.83 6.09
CA SER A 200 -8.12 -2.40 6.68
C SER A 200 -8.07 -2.56 8.21
N SER A 201 -8.88 -3.48 8.74
CA SER A 201 -9.10 -3.65 10.18
C SER A 201 -8.35 -4.85 10.75
N ARG A 202 -7.63 -5.58 9.89
CA ARG A 202 -6.93 -6.82 10.24
C ARG A 202 -5.65 -6.97 9.43
N VAL A 203 -4.74 -7.77 9.95
CA VAL A 203 -3.48 -8.13 9.30
C VAL A 203 -3.24 -9.63 9.44
N SER A 204 -2.72 -10.27 8.39
CA SER A 204 -2.37 -11.69 8.49
C SER A 204 -1.10 -11.88 9.30
N VAL A 205 -1.15 -12.76 10.31
CA VAL A 205 0.01 -13.03 11.17
C VAL A 205 1.06 -13.93 10.52
N ARG A 206 0.79 -14.48 9.33
CA ARG A 206 1.73 -15.30 8.57
C ARG A 206 3.03 -14.58 8.19
N TYR A 207 3.05 -13.25 8.26
CA TYR A 207 4.24 -12.44 7.99
C TYR A 207 5.16 -12.32 9.22
N LEU A 208 4.67 -12.60 10.44
CA LEU A 208 5.47 -12.47 11.66
C LEU A 208 6.77 -13.31 11.64
N PRO A 209 6.77 -14.58 11.19
CA PRO A 209 8.01 -15.34 11.09
C PRO A 209 9.05 -14.74 10.12
N LEU A 210 8.61 -13.91 9.17
CA LEU A 210 9.50 -13.23 8.23
C LEU A 210 10.15 -11.98 8.84
N LEU A 211 9.69 -11.54 10.02
CA LEU A 211 10.15 -10.35 10.74
C LEU A 211 11.02 -10.69 11.96
N GLU A 212 11.36 -11.97 12.17
CA GLU A 212 12.22 -12.41 13.28
C GLU A 212 13.65 -11.90 13.13
N ASP A 213 14.13 -11.79 11.89
CA ASP A 213 15.45 -11.28 11.53
C ASP A 213 15.28 -10.12 10.54
N PHE A 214 15.59 -8.90 10.99
CA PHE A 214 15.44 -7.69 10.19
C PHE A 214 16.45 -7.61 9.04
N GLU A 215 17.67 -8.15 9.18
CA GLU A 215 18.64 -8.18 8.08
C GLU A 215 18.17 -9.12 6.96
N LEU A 216 17.58 -10.25 7.34
CA LEU A 216 16.93 -11.13 6.37
C LEU A 216 15.66 -10.49 5.80
N THR A 217 14.90 -9.77 6.62
CA THR A 217 13.68 -9.05 6.21
C THR A 217 13.99 -8.09 5.06
N GLY A 218 15.05 -7.29 5.19
CA GLY A 218 15.48 -6.33 4.17
C GLY A 218 15.96 -6.96 2.86
N GLN A 219 16.14 -8.28 2.81
CA GLN A 219 16.52 -9.01 1.60
C GLN A 219 15.32 -9.58 0.84
N TYR A 220 14.09 -9.45 1.32
CA TYR A 220 12.91 -9.94 0.60
C TYR A 220 12.45 -8.98 -0.51
N SER A 221 11.86 -9.55 -1.56
CA SER A 221 11.21 -8.86 -2.69
C SER A 221 9.89 -9.55 -3.09
#